data_AF-A0A9E1P9U8-F1
#
_entry.id   AF-A0A9E1P9U8-F1
#
_cell.length_a   1.000
_cell.length_b   1.000
_cell.length_c   1.000
_cell.angle_alpha   90.00
_cell.angle_beta   90.00
_cell.angle_gamma   90.00
#
_symmetry.space_group_name_H-M   'P 1'
#
loop_
_entity.id
_entity.type
_entity.pdbx_description
1 polymer ?
#
loop_
_entity_poly.entity_id
_entity_poly.type
_entity_poly.pdbx_seq_one_letter_code
_entity_poly.pdbx_strand_id
1 'polypeptide(L)' 'MDFAQTWLPFIYLYGIGGIAFVFGLNLILRTKALRLSYSRHKKWIWIFLYGFFFYAGIHALFILIAIGSQ' A
#
# COMPACT_ATOMS: atom_id res chain seq x y z
N MET A 1 1.36 -23.77 -6.77
CA MET A 1 0.35 -22.77 -7.18
C MET A 1 0.90 -22.00 -8.36
N ASP A 2 0.06 -21.58 -9.31
CA ASP A 2 0.51 -20.78 -10.46
C ASP A 2 0.67 -19.30 -10.10
N PHE A 3 1.53 -18.59 -10.84
CA PHE A 3 1.79 -17.16 -10.68
C PHE A 3 0.50 -16.34 -10.85
N ALA A 4 -0.34 -16.69 -11.82
CA ALA A 4 -1.59 -15.98 -12.09
C ALA A 4 -2.58 -16.06 -10.93
N GLN A 5 -2.48 -17.07 -10.08
CA GLN A 5 -3.37 -17.26 -8.92
C GLN A 5 -2.83 -16.64 -7.63
N THR A 6 -1.54 -16.27 -7.60
CA THR A 6 -0.84 -15.83 -6.39
C THR A 6 -0.37 -14.39 -6.52
N TRP A 7 0.53 -14.13 -7.47
CA TRP A 7 1.17 -12.83 -7.65
C TRP A 7 0.36 -11.85 -8.51
N LEU A 8 -0.40 -12.33 -9.49
CA LEU A 8 -1.19 -11.44 -10.34
C LEU A 8 -2.25 -10.65 -9.54
N PRO A 9 -3.03 -11.26 -8.62
CA PRO A 9 -3.96 -10.51 -7.76
C PRO A 9 -3.24 -9.53 -6.82
N PHE A 10 -2.07 -9.91 -6.30
CA PHE A 10 -1.23 -9.05 -5.47
C PHE A 10 -0.78 -7.80 -6.24
N ILE A 11 -0.22 -7.99 -7.44
CA ILE A 11 0.23 -6.90 -8.31
C ILE A 11 -0.95 -6.02 -8.72
N TYR A 12 -2.12 -6.60 -8.98
CA TYR A 12 -3.31 -5.81 -9.27
C TYR A 12 -3.70 -4.93 -8.08
N LEU A 13 -3.82 -5.51 -6.88
CA LEU A 13 -4.27 -4.77 -5.69
C LEU A 13 -3.27 -3.69 -5.27
N TYR A 14 -1.99 -4.01 -5.16
CA TYR A 14 -0.97 -3.05 -4.68
C TYR A 14 -0.34 -2.23 -5.80
N GLY A 15 -0.40 -2.67 -7.05
CA GLY A 15 0.01 -1.88 -8.20
C GLY A 15 -1.08 -0.89 -8.62
N ILE A 16 -2.20 -1.39 -9.13
CA ILE A 16 -3.32 -0.55 -9.59
C ILE A 16 -3.97 0.19 -8.41
N GLY A 17 -4.23 -0.50 -7.29
CA GLY A 17 -4.69 0.16 -6.08
C GLY A 17 -3.66 1.11 -5.47
N GLY A 18 -2.36 0.84 -5.65
CA GLY A 18 -1.28 1.77 -5.28
C GLY A 18 -1.32 3.08 -6.06
N ILE A 19 -1.61 3.03 -7.36
CA ILE A 19 -1.83 4.23 -8.18
C ILE A 19 -3.00 5.04 -7.63
N ALA A 20 -4.14 4.41 -7.36
CA ALA A 20 -5.30 5.07 -6.76
C ALA A 20 -4.99 5.68 -5.39
N PHE A 21 -4.22 4.98 -4.56
CA PHE A 21 -3.76 5.46 -3.26
C PHE A 21 -2.89 6.72 -3.39
N VAL A 22 -1.95 6.75 -4.34
CA VAL A 22 -1.10 7.94 -4.60
C VAL A 22 -1.96 9.13 -5.07
N PHE A 23 -2.94 8.90 -5.93
CA PHE A 23 -3.90 9.95 -6.32
C PHE A 23 -4.67 10.49 -5.12
N GLY A 24 -5.17 9.61 -4.24
CA GLY A 24 -5.83 10.01 -2.99
C GLY A 24 -4.92 10.82 -2.07
N LEU A 25 -3.66 10.39 -1.90
CA LEU A 25 -2.68 11.12 -1.09
C LEU A 25 -2.39 12.50 -1.68
N ASN A 26 -2.22 12.61 -3.00
CA ASN A 26 -2.04 13.87 -3.70
C ASN A 26 -3.24 14.81 -3.48
N LEU A 27 -4.47 14.28 -3.60
CA LEU A 27 -5.70 15.05 -3.38
C LEU A 27 -5.81 15.58 -1.94
N ILE A 28 -5.50 14.76 -0.93
CA ILE A 28 -5.52 15.16 0.49
C ILE A 28 -4.53 16.30 0.77
N LEU A 29 -3.36 16.27 0.11
CA LEU A 29 -2.37 17.34 0.21
C LEU A 29 -2.84 18.62 -0.52
N ARG A 30 -3.37 18.50 -1.74
CA ARG A 30 -3.87 19.63 -2.53
C ARG A 30 -5.04 20.36 -1.88
N THR A 31 -5.97 19.61 -1.29
CA THR A 31 -7.13 20.16 -0.56
C THR A 31 -6.76 20.70 0.81
N LYS A 32 -5.49 20.57 1.24
CA LYS A 32 -5.00 20.96 2.56
C LYS A 32 -5.73 20.27 3.71
N ALA A 33 -6.32 19.09 3.46
CA ALA A 33 -6.90 18.23 4.49
C ALA A 33 -5.80 17.68 5.41
N LEU A 34 -4.66 17.30 4.84
CA LEU A 34 -3.38 17.20 5.56
C LEU A 34 -2.44 18.29 5.07
N ARG A 35 -1.75 18.92 6.03
CA ARG A 35 -0.86 20.06 5.77
C ARG A 35 0.52 19.71 6.30
N LEU A 36 1.51 19.75 5.41
CA LEU A 36 2.90 19.43 5.74
C LEU A 36 3.53 20.40 6.75
N SER A 37 2.92 21.55 7.03
CA SER A 37 3.39 22.47 8.07
C SER A 37 3.22 21.91 9.48
N TYR A 38 2.21 21.07 9.75
CA TYR A 38 1.95 20.53 11.09
C TYR A 38 2.61 19.16 11.28
N SER A 39 3.39 19.02 12.35
CA SER A 39 4.04 17.75 12.74
C SER A 39 3.05 16.59 12.87
N ARG A 40 1.88 16.84 13.46
CA ARG A 40 0.79 15.84 13.57
C ARG A 40 0.31 15.34 12.21
N HIS A 41 0.20 16.22 11.21
CA HIS A 41 -0.27 15.83 9.87
C HIS A 41 0.81 15.07 9.11
N LYS A 42 2.10 15.39 9.30
CA LYS A 42 3.20 14.58 8.79
C LYS A 42 3.16 13.14 9.33
N LYS A 43 2.82 12.97 10.62
CA LYS A 43 2.65 11.63 11.21
C LYS A 43 1.58 10.82 10.49
N TRP A 44 0.45 11.44 10.14
CA TRP A 44 -0.61 10.77 9.38
C TRP A 44 -0.18 10.35 7.99
N ILE A 45 0.57 11.18 7.27
CA ILE A 45 1.14 10.80 5.97
C ILE A 45 2.06 9.59 6.10
N TRP A 46 2.92 9.58 7.12
CA TRP A 46 3.77 8.45 7.42
C TRP A 46 2.96 7.19 7.78
N ILE A 47 1.88 7.31 8.54
CA ILE A 47 0.98 6.20 8.86
C ILE A 47 0.33 5.63 7.59
N PHE A 48 -0.12 6.47 6.66
CA PHE A 48 -0.70 6.01 5.39
C PHE A 48 0.32 5.26 4.55
N LEU A 49 1.51 5.82 4.37
CA LEU A 49 2.60 5.18 3.61
C LEU A 49 3.03 3.87 4.28
N TYR A 50 3.28 3.90 5.59
CA TYR A 50 3.66 2.72 6.35
C TYR A 50 2.59 1.64 6.28
N GLY A 51 1.32 1.98 6.51
CA GLY A 51 0.22 1.01 6.46
C GLY A 51 0.10 0.32 5.11
N PHE A 52 0.24 1.08 4.01
CA PHE A 52 0.23 0.51 2.66
C PHE A 52 1.37 -0.49 2.44
N PHE A 53 2.63 -0.09 2.70
CA PHE A 53 3.79 -0.96 2.47
C PHE A 53 3.87 -2.12 3.46
N PHE A 54 3.51 -1.90 4.72
CA PHE A 54 3.46 -2.93 5.74
C PHE A 54 2.48 -4.03 5.36
N TYR A 55 1.26 -3.67 4.96
CA TYR A 55 0.25 -4.64 4.58
C TYR A 55 0.61 -5.36 3.28
N ALA A 56 1.17 -4.64 2.29
CA ALA A 56 1.73 -5.25 1.09
C ALA A 56 2.85 -6.25 1.42
N GLY A 57 3.75 -5.91 2.35
CA GLY A 57 4.83 -6.77 2.79
C GLY A 57 4.34 -8.05 3.47
N ILE A 58 3.37 -7.94 4.39
CA ILE A 58 2.77 -9.12 5.04
C ILE A 58 2.06 -10.01 4.03
N HIS A 59 1.32 -9.42 3.09
CA HIS A 59 0.63 -10.19 2.06
C HIS A 59 1.63 -10.92 1.15
N ALA A 60 2.69 -10.25 0.70
CA ALA A 60 3.77 -10.89 -0.06
C ALA A 60 4.46 -12.01 0.74
N LEU A 61 4.72 -11.79 2.02
CA LEU A 61 5.29 -12.80 2.91
C LEU A 61 4.40 -14.04 2.98
N PHE A 62 3.08 -13.87 3.10
CA PHE A 62 2.14 -15.00 3.13
C PHE A 62 2.04 -15.72 1.79
N ILE A 63 2.16 -15.02 0.66
CA ILE A 63 2.29 -15.68 -0.66
C ILE A 63 3.54 -16.55 -0.70
N LEU A 64 4.68 -16.04 -0.23
CA LEU A 64 5.94 -16.79 -0.20
C LEU A 64 5.84 -18.03 0.72
N ILE A 65 5.27 -17.88 1.91
CA ILE A 65 5.06 -19.00 2.84
C ILE A 65 4.14 -20.05 2.21
N ALA A 66 3.03 -19.63 1.59
CA ALA A 66 2.06 -20.54 0.99
C ALA A 66 2.62 -21.30 -0.22
N ILE A 67 3.47 -20.66 -1.04
CA ILE A 67 4.13 -21.31 -2.18
C ILE A 67 5.21 -22.29 -1.67
N GLY A 68 5.97 -21.92 -0.63
CA GLY A 68 7.01 -22.77 -0.05
C GLY A 68 6.49 -23.94 0.80
N SER A 69 5.20 -23.93 1.18
CA SER A 69 4.55 -25.01 1.91
C SER A 69 3.83 -26.03 1.01
N GLN A 70 4.01 -25.93 -0.31
CA GLN A 70 3.48 -26.88 -1.30
C GLN A 70 4.49 -27.97 -1.63
#